data_AF-A0A150P281-F1
#
_entry.id   AF-A0A150P281-F1
#
_cell.length_a   1.000
_cell.length_b   1.000
_cell.length_c   1.000
_cell.angle_alpha   90.00
_cell.angle_beta   90.00
_cell.angle_gamma   90.00
#
_symmetry.space_group_name_H-M   'P 1'
#
loop_
_entity.id
_entity.type
_entity.pdbx_description
1 polymer ?
#
loop_
_entity_poly.entity_id
_entity_poly.type
_entity_poly.pdbx_seq_one_letter_code
_entity_poly.pdbx_strand_id
1 'polypeptide(L)'
;MSPVPDHLVPVIRRVRAAPVQDPPAPWQRRAAHAVGGLTDVGFGRGSDLLLVISHSGRGVFDCLAGSRVVRGASVPEAGEDEWQDTSELEAEGIGPLAGQTVRTAGLFGGGLAHCTRDGWTVERVALDWPEESLLLVPPGASIYETRAGRPAEFIRVAVEMEPRAWGFSPTGKSLILATSSDVTIFSRTG
;
A
#
# COMPACT_ATOMS: atom_id res chain seq x y z
N MET A 1 -20.38 13.99 18.15
CA MET A 1 -19.44 12.84 18.13
C MET A 1 -19.91 11.86 19.19
N SER A 2 -20.26 10.63 18.80
CA SER A 2 -20.47 9.57 19.79
C SER A 2 -19.17 9.36 20.58
N PRO A 3 -19.22 9.13 21.90
CA PRO A 3 -18.03 8.83 22.66
C PRO A 3 -17.36 7.57 22.10
N VAL A 4 -16.03 7.61 22.02
CA VAL A 4 -15.22 6.44 21.66
C VAL A 4 -15.54 5.33 22.67
N PRO A 5 -15.86 4.11 22.23
CA PRO A 5 -16.09 2.99 23.14
C PRO A 5 -14.90 2.75 24.07
N ASP A 6 -15.15 2.55 25.37
CA ASP A 6 -14.10 2.43 26.40
C ASP A 6 -13.04 1.36 26.08
N HIS A 7 -13.46 0.25 25.48
CA HIS A 7 -12.56 -0.85 25.11
C HIS A 7 -11.58 -0.50 23.98
N LEU A 8 -11.83 0.55 23.20
CA LEU A 8 -10.94 1.04 22.13
C LEU A 8 -9.96 2.10 22.62
N VAL A 9 -10.22 2.76 23.75
CA VAL A 9 -9.36 3.82 24.31
C VAL A 9 -7.90 3.34 24.48
N PRO A 10 -7.62 2.13 24.99
CA PRO A 10 -6.24 1.64 25.10
C PRO A 10 -5.55 1.48 23.74
N VAL A 11 -6.26 1.01 22.71
CA VAL A 11 -5.73 0.83 21.35
C VAL A 11 -5.39 2.19 20.74
N ILE A 12 -6.30 3.15 20.84
CA ILE A 12 -6.12 4.51 20.34
C ILE A 12 -4.90 5.18 20.97
N ARG A 13 -4.76 5.08 22.29
CA ARG A 13 -3.60 5.62 23.01
C ARG A 13 -2.30 4.99 22.54
N ARG A 14 -2.28 3.67 22.36
CA ARG A 14 -1.08 2.95 21.87
C ARG A 14 -0.70 3.37 20.46
N VAL A 15 -1.65 3.43 19.54
CA VAL A 15 -1.37 3.84 18.14
C VAL A 15 -0.86 5.29 18.08
N ARG A 16 -1.50 6.22 18.80
CA ARG A 16 -1.06 7.63 18.84
C ARG A 16 0.33 7.81 19.44
N ALA A 17 0.65 7.05 20.49
CA ALA A 17 1.93 7.12 21.18
C ALA A 17 3.07 6.41 20.43
N ALA A 18 2.76 5.47 19.53
CA ALA A 18 3.77 4.76 18.76
C ALA A 18 4.49 5.73 17.80
N PRO A 19 5.85 5.72 17.78
CA PRO A 19 6.61 6.52 16.84
C PRO A 19 6.43 5.98 15.42
N VAL A 20 6.50 6.90 14.44
CA VAL A 20 6.57 6.52 13.03
C VAL A 20 7.97 6.04 12.71
N GLN A 21 8.08 4.85 12.11
CA GLN A 21 9.36 4.28 11.73
C GLN A 21 9.22 3.29 10.57
N ASP A 22 10.30 3.10 9.82
CA ASP A 22 10.36 2.04 8.82
C ASP A 22 10.16 0.66 9.50
N PRO A 23 9.50 -0.30 8.82
CA PRO A 23 9.38 -1.67 9.29
C PRO A 23 10.75 -2.28 9.61
N PRO A 24 10.92 -2.97 10.77
CA PRO A 24 12.12 -3.73 11.06
C PRO A 24 12.17 -5.02 10.24
N ALA A 25 13.26 -5.78 10.40
CA ALA A 25 13.41 -7.10 9.80
C ALA A 25 12.15 -7.98 10.01
N PRO A 26 11.71 -8.74 8.99
CA PRO A 26 12.41 -9.03 7.74
C PRO A 26 12.24 -7.95 6.66
N TRP A 27 11.46 -6.90 6.94
CA TRP A 27 11.20 -5.83 5.99
C TRP A 27 12.34 -4.83 5.94
N GLN A 28 12.58 -4.30 4.75
CA GLN A 28 13.55 -3.26 4.48
C GLN A 28 12.97 -2.29 3.46
N ARG A 29 13.11 -0.98 3.73
CA ARG A 29 12.80 0.05 2.75
C ARG A 29 13.76 -0.07 1.57
N ARG A 30 13.21 -0.26 0.37
CA ARG A 30 13.99 -0.36 -0.87
C ARG A 30 14.12 0.99 -1.56
N ALA A 31 13.03 1.73 -1.66
CA ALA A 31 13.01 3.02 -2.32
C ALA A 31 11.78 3.85 -1.93
N ALA A 32 11.85 5.14 -2.22
CA ALA A 32 10.69 6.01 -2.35
C ALA A 32 10.84 6.78 -3.66
N HIS A 33 9.81 6.75 -4.49
CA HIS A 33 9.80 7.39 -5.81
C HIS A 33 8.75 8.48 -5.85
N ALA A 34 9.15 9.68 -6.23
CA ALA A 34 8.22 10.76 -6.53
C ALA A 34 7.42 10.42 -7.80
N VAL A 35 6.11 10.38 -7.66
CA VAL A 35 5.11 10.14 -8.71
C VAL A 35 4.00 11.16 -8.52
N GLY A 36 4.19 12.37 -9.06
CA GLY A 36 3.20 13.43 -8.96
C GLY A 36 1.88 13.05 -9.64
N GLY A 37 0.78 13.20 -8.91
CA GLY A 37 -0.55 12.90 -9.41
C GLY A 37 -0.80 11.39 -9.57
N LEU A 38 -0.22 10.57 -8.68
CA LEU A 38 -0.50 9.15 -8.61
C LEU A 38 -1.98 8.95 -8.25
N THR A 39 -2.68 8.18 -9.09
CA THR A 39 -4.10 7.86 -8.88
C THR A 39 -4.24 6.44 -8.35
N ASP A 40 -3.59 5.46 -8.97
CA ASP A 40 -3.79 4.06 -8.68
C ASP A 40 -2.51 3.23 -8.83
N VAL A 41 -2.49 2.08 -8.16
CA VAL A 41 -1.43 1.08 -8.29
C VAL A 41 -2.02 -0.33 -8.32
N GLY A 42 -1.28 -1.29 -8.87
CA GLY A 42 -1.68 -2.69 -8.85
C GLY A 42 -0.52 -3.63 -9.12
N PHE A 43 -0.54 -4.80 -8.50
CA PHE A 43 0.50 -5.81 -8.73
C PHE A 43 0.13 -6.74 -9.89
N GLY A 44 1.12 -7.07 -10.71
CA GLY A 44 1.00 -8.15 -11.69
C GLY A 44 0.72 -9.49 -11.04
N ARG A 45 -0.01 -10.38 -11.72
CA ARG A 45 -0.46 -11.65 -11.16
C ARG A 45 0.74 -12.49 -10.68
N GLY A 46 0.73 -12.84 -9.40
CA GLY A 46 1.77 -13.71 -8.81
C GLY A 46 3.18 -13.12 -8.81
N SER A 47 3.31 -11.80 -8.90
CA SER A 47 4.60 -11.11 -9.03
C SER A 47 4.77 -9.98 -8.00
N ASP A 48 5.99 -9.46 -7.90
CA ASP A 48 6.33 -8.24 -7.16
C ASP A 48 6.50 -7.02 -8.09
N LEU A 49 5.97 -7.12 -9.31
CA LEU A 49 5.95 -6.00 -10.26
C LEU A 49 4.72 -5.14 -10.00
N LEU A 50 4.96 -3.86 -9.70
CA LEU A 50 3.91 -2.88 -9.42
C LEU A 50 3.69 -2.00 -10.64
N LEU A 51 2.49 -2.06 -11.22
CA LEU A 51 1.98 -1.03 -12.11
C LEU A 51 1.61 0.18 -11.26
N VAL A 52 2.12 1.35 -11.64
CA VAL A 52 1.81 2.64 -11.04
C VAL A 52 1.19 3.53 -12.11
N ILE A 53 0.06 4.13 -11.77
CA ILE A 53 -0.72 4.98 -12.64
C ILE A 53 -0.74 6.39 -12.06
N SER A 54 -0.53 7.37 -12.92
CA SER A 54 -0.62 8.78 -12.59
C SER A 54 -1.30 9.56 -13.72
N HIS A 55 -1.65 10.81 -13.46
CA HIS A 55 -2.08 11.74 -14.51
C HIS A 55 -1.03 11.93 -15.63
N SER A 56 0.25 11.64 -15.38
CA SER A 56 1.32 11.76 -16.37
C SER A 56 1.61 10.47 -17.16
N GLY A 57 0.82 9.41 -16.95
CA GLY A 57 0.98 8.10 -17.57
C GLY A 57 1.22 6.98 -16.55
N ARG A 58 1.66 5.82 -17.07
CA ARG A 58 1.87 4.58 -16.30
C ARG A 58 3.33 4.12 -16.30
N GLY A 59 3.76 3.47 -15.23
CA GLY A 59 5.10 2.91 -15.07
C GLY A 59 5.06 1.57 -14.36
N VAL A 60 6.10 0.75 -14.52
CA VAL A 60 6.25 -0.51 -13.79
C VAL A 60 7.50 -0.45 -12.93
N PHE A 61 7.36 -0.89 -11.68
CA PHE A 61 8.43 -0.96 -10.70
C PHE A 61 8.68 -2.42 -10.30
N ASP A 62 9.95 -2.79 -10.20
CA ASP A 62 10.35 -4.02 -9.53
C ASP A 62 10.46 -3.72 -8.03
N CYS A 63 9.52 -4.22 -7.23
CA CYS A 63 9.47 -3.93 -5.81
C CYS A 63 10.51 -4.71 -4.98
N LEU A 64 11.13 -5.76 -5.52
CA LEU A 64 12.23 -6.45 -4.85
C LEU A 64 13.52 -5.66 -5.00
N ALA A 65 13.78 -5.13 -6.20
CA ALA A 65 14.92 -4.27 -6.49
C ALA A 65 14.73 -2.82 -6.01
N GLY A 66 13.48 -2.38 -5.87
CA GLY A 66 13.12 -0.99 -5.56
C GLY A 66 13.30 -0.03 -6.73
N SER A 67 13.39 -0.51 -7.97
CA SER A 67 13.70 0.31 -9.15
C SER A 67 12.53 0.37 -10.13
N ARG A 68 12.43 1.48 -10.86
CA ARG A 68 11.50 1.60 -11.99
C ARG A 68 12.08 0.89 -13.20
N VAL A 69 11.37 -0.11 -13.72
CA VAL A 69 11.82 -0.93 -14.85
C VAL A 69 11.25 -0.44 -16.18
N VAL A 70 10.07 0.17 -16.19
CA VAL A 70 9.44 0.72 -17.39
C VAL A 70 8.75 2.05 -17.09
N ARG A 71 8.81 2.98 -18.04
CA ARG A 71 8.01 4.21 -18.06
C ARG A 71 7.27 4.27 -19.40
N GLY A 72 5.95 4.20 -19.36
CA GLY A 72 5.11 4.59 -20.48
C GLY A 72 4.94 6.11 -20.51
N ALA A 73 4.89 6.70 -21.70
CA ALA A 73 4.50 8.10 -21.85
C ALA A 73 2.99 8.27 -21.58
N SER A 74 2.56 9.50 -21.36
CA SER A 74 1.15 9.88 -21.31
C SER A 74 0.42 9.50 -22.60
N VAL A 75 -0.88 9.21 -22.50
CA VAL A 75 -1.75 9.00 -23.66
C VAL A 75 -1.76 10.25 -24.54
N PRO A 76 -1.78 10.13 -25.88
CA PRO A 76 -2.13 11.22 -26.78
C PRO A 76 -3.56 11.74 -26.50
N GLU A 77 -3.86 12.94 -26.98
CA GLU A 77 -5.12 13.65 -26.70
C GLU A 77 -6.39 12.84 -27.05
N ALA A 78 -7.38 13.02 -26.16
CA ALA A 78 -8.80 12.66 -26.23
C ALA A 78 -9.26 11.76 -27.38
N GLY A 79 -9.53 10.49 -27.05
CA GLY A 79 -10.46 9.64 -27.82
C GLY A 79 -10.04 8.18 -27.94
N GLU A 80 -8.78 7.86 -27.71
CA GLU A 80 -8.23 6.52 -27.93
C GLU A 80 -7.34 6.11 -26.74
N ASP A 81 -7.62 4.94 -26.17
CA ASP A 81 -6.91 4.23 -25.09
C ASP A 81 -7.19 4.62 -23.63
N GLU A 82 -8.38 4.23 -23.16
CA GLU A 82 -8.68 4.07 -21.72
C GLU A 82 -7.94 2.80 -21.21
N TRP A 83 -6.63 2.89 -20.99
CA TRP A 83 -5.82 1.78 -20.45
C TRP A 83 -6.17 1.43 -18.99
N GLN A 84 -7.13 2.14 -18.39
CA GLN A 84 -7.70 1.88 -17.07
C GLN A 84 -9.23 1.93 -17.18
N ASP A 85 -9.87 0.82 -16.85
CA ASP A 85 -11.29 0.76 -16.55
C ASP A 85 -11.50 1.08 -15.07
N THR A 86 -11.93 2.31 -14.78
CA THR A 86 -12.15 2.77 -13.40
C THR A 86 -13.41 2.18 -12.77
N SER A 87 -14.32 1.60 -13.56
CA SER A 87 -15.53 0.94 -13.04
C SER A 87 -15.20 -0.48 -12.59
N GLU A 88 -14.39 -1.20 -13.36
CA GLU A 88 -13.94 -2.55 -13.03
C GLU A 88 -12.67 -2.56 -12.15
N LEU A 89 -12.06 -1.39 -11.91
CA LEU A 89 -10.83 -1.23 -11.15
C LEU A 89 -9.70 -2.08 -11.74
N GLU A 90 -9.55 -1.99 -13.05
CA GLU A 90 -8.59 -2.75 -13.84
C GLU A 90 -7.80 -1.81 -14.75
N ALA A 91 -6.53 -2.15 -15.00
CA ALA A 91 -5.72 -1.47 -15.97
C ALA A 91 -4.89 -2.47 -16.77
N GLU A 92 -4.65 -2.15 -18.03
CA GLU A 92 -3.74 -2.92 -18.86
C GLU A 92 -2.29 -2.71 -18.36
N GLY A 93 -1.54 -3.80 -18.23
CA GLY A 93 -0.12 -3.74 -17.90
C GLY A 93 0.74 -3.27 -19.09
N ILE A 94 1.95 -2.81 -18.78
CA ILE A 94 2.96 -2.42 -19.78
C ILE A 94 4.28 -3.15 -19.54
N GLY A 95 5.15 -3.17 -20.56
CA GLY A 95 6.48 -3.74 -20.42
C GLY A 95 6.42 -5.20 -19.94
N PRO A 96 7.06 -5.56 -18.81
CA PRO A 96 6.97 -6.90 -18.23
C PRO A 96 5.55 -7.37 -17.86
N LEU A 97 4.59 -6.45 -17.74
CA LEU A 97 3.18 -6.74 -17.47
C LEU A 97 2.29 -6.64 -18.74
N ALA A 98 2.86 -6.40 -19.92
CA ALA A 98 2.09 -6.28 -21.15
C ALA A 98 1.23 -7.53 -21.40
N GLY A 99 -0.02 -7.31 -21.83
CA GLY A 99 -1.01 -8.37 -22.04
C GLY A 99 -1.65 -8.92 -20.76
N GLN A 100 -1.33 -8.37 -19.58
CA GLN A 100 -2.03 -8.68 -18.33
C GLN A 100 -3.02 -7.56 -17.99
N THR A 101 -4.20 -7.97 -17.53
CA THR A 101 -5.11 -7.08 -16.80
C THR A 101 -4.72 -7.05 -15.33
N VAL A 102 -4.40 -5.87 -14.82
CA VAL A 102 -3.95 -5.64 -13.45
C VAL A 102 -5.10 -5.01 -12.66
N ARG A 103 -5.51 -5.63 -11.55
CA ARG A 103 -6.47 -5.03 -10.62
C ARG A 103 -5.80 -3.88 -9.88
N THR A 104 -6.48 -2.75 -9.79
CA THR A 104 -5.93 -1.51 -9.24
C THR A 104 -6.56 -1.13 -7.91
N ALA A 105 -5.80 -0.40 -7.10
CA ALA A 105 -6.21 0.21 -5.86
C ALA A 105 -5.74 1.66 -5.82
N GLY A 106 -6.60 2.60 -5.44
CA GLY A 106 -6.29 4.02 -5.53
C GLY A 106 -7.47 4.94 -5.36
N LEU A 107 -7.42 6.05 -6.10
CA LEU A 107 -8.40 7.13 -6.10
C LEU A 107 -9.83 6.65 -6.40
N PHE A 108 -9.97 5.65 -7.28
CA PHE A 108 -11.27 5.13 -7.71
C PHE A 108 -11.79 3.97 -6.86
N GLY A 109 -11.01 3.52 -5.86
CA GLY A 109 -11.37 2.43 -4.96
C GLY A 109 -10.41 1.24 -5.04
N GLY A 110 -10.92 0.03 -4.83
CA GLY A 110 -10.13 -1.20 -4.84
C GLY A 110 -9.37 -1.46 -3.53
N GLY A 111 -8.40 -2.37 -3.60
CA GLY A 111 -7.57 -2.74 -2.46
C GLY A 111 -6.44 -3.68 -2.85
N LEU A 112 -5.31 -3.55 -2.14
CA LEU A 112 -4.21 -4.51 -2.22
C LEU A 112 -4.42 -5.64 -1.20
N ALA A 113 -3.59 -6.68 -1.25
CA ALA A 113 -3.66 -7.74 -0.27
C ALA A 113 -3.35 -7.19 1.14
N HIS A 114 -4.27 -7.39 2.08
CA HIS A 114 -4.08 -6.94 3.46
C HIS A 114 -3.27 -7.91 4.31
N CYS A 115 -3.10 -9.15 3.86
CA CYS A 115 -2.33 -10.16 4.58
C CYS A 115 -1.43 -10.98 3.65
N THR A 116 -0.32 -11.44 4.20
CA THR A 116 0.57 -12.40 3.56
C THR A 116 0.25 -13.82 4.04
N ARG A 117 0.69 -14.85 3.29
CA ARG A 117 0.44 -16.27 3.64
C ARG A 117 1.04 -16.67 4.98
N ASP A 118 2.15 -16.04 5.37
CA ASP A 118 2.84 -16.25 6.63
C ASP A 118 2.35 -15.33 7.76
N GLY A 119 1.27 -14.57 7.54
CA GLY A 119 0.49 -13.92 8.60
C GLY A 119 0.81 -12.45 8.86
N TRP A 120 1.70 -11.81 8.10
CA TRP A 120 1.84 -10.35 8.20
C TRP A 120 0.56 -9.69 7.74
N THR A 121 0.11 -8.66 8.46
CA THR A 121 -1.12 -7.94 8.17
C THR A 121 -0.88 -6.44 8.13
N VAL A 122 -1.60 -5.72 7.28
CA VAL A 122 -1.65 -4.27 7.31
C VAL A 122 -2.97 -3.76 7.86
N GLU A 123 -2.90 -2.68 8.65
CA GLU A 123 -4.08 -1.98 9.16
C GLU A 123 -3.97 -0.51 8.79
N ARG A 124 -5.13 0.11 8.53
CA ARG A 124 -5.25 1.55 8.29
C ARG A 124 -6.28 2.12 9.26
N VAL A 125 -5.88 3.07 10.10
CA VAL A 125 -6.73 3.60 11.16
C VAL A 125 -6.80 5.13 11.12
N ALA A 126 -7.99 5.67 10.91
CA ALA A 126 -8.28 7.10 10.94
C ALA A 126 -8.69 7.54 12.35
N LEU A 127 -7.71 7.72 13.23
CA LEU A 127 -7.95 8.14 14.63
C LEU A 127 -8.06 9.65 14.79
N ASP A 128 -7.41 10.39 13.89
CA ASP A 128 -7.25 11.84 13.93
C ASP A 128 -7.54 12.39 12.51
N TRP A 129 -8.75 12.14 12.01
CA TRP A 129 -9.15 12.52 10.65
C TRP A 129 -8.75 13.98 10.33
N PRO A 130 -8.15 14.27 9.17
CA PRO A 130 -8.00 13.39 7.99
C PRO A 130 -6.80 12.44 8.02
N GLU A 131 -6.01 12.40 9.09
CA GLU A 131 -4.83 11.56 9.16
C GLU A 131 -5.18 10.07 9.36
N GLU A 132 -4.57 9.23 8.54
CA GLU A 132 -4.62 7.78 8.62
C GLU A 132 -3.27 7.23 9.08
N SER A 133 -3.25 6.50 10.20
CA SER A 133 -2.06 5.76 10.61
C SER A 133 -2.00 4.43 9.88
N LEU A 134 -0.88 4.19 9.19
CA LEU A 134 -0.62 2.97 8.43
C LEU A 134 0.24 2.04 9.27
N LEU A 135 -0.33 0.90 9.63
CA LEU A 135 0.28 -0.05 10.54
C LEU A 135 0.66 -1.33 9.80
N LEU A 136 1.78 -1.90 10.23
CA LEU A 136 2.19 -3.25 9.90
C LEU A 136 2.12 -4.10 11.17
N VAL A 137 1.44 -5.24 11.08
CA VAL A 137 1.19 -6.15 12.19
C VAL A 137 1.94 -7.46 11.94
N PRO A 138 2.82 -7.89 12.85
CA PRO A 138 3.54 -9.15 12.74
C PRO A 138 2.62 -10.38 12.76
N PRO A 139 3.09 -11.54 12.26
CA PRO A 139 2.34 -12.78 12.31
C PRO A 139 1.86 -13.16 13.71
N GLY A 140 0.56 -13.41 13.84
CA GLY A 140 -0.08 -13.81 15.09
C GLY A 140 -0.24 -12.68 16.11
N ALA A 141 0.11 -11.44 15.78
CA ALA A 141 -0.16 -10.26 16.58
C ALA A 141 -1.49 -9.60 16.19
N SER A 142 -1.96 -8.67 17.03
CA SER A 142 -3.14 -7.84 16.74
C SER A 142 -3.02 -6.47 17.41
N ILE A 143 -3.55 -5.44 16.74
CA ILE A 143 -3.68 -4.10 17.33
C ILE A 143 -4.67 -4.07 18.51
N TYR A 144 -5.61 -5.03 18.55
CA TYR A 144 -6.65 -5.13 19.56
C TYR A 144 -6.29 -6.04 20.74
N GLU A 145 -5.19 -6.80 20.66
CA GLU A 145 -4.88 -7.77 21.71
C GLU A 145 -4.63 -7.08 23.06
N THR A 146 -5.43 -7.47 24.04
CA THR A 146 -5.38 -7.01 25.44
C THR A 146 -5.40 -8.18 26.42
N ARG A 147 -5.28 -9.42 25.92
CA ARG A 147 -5.32 -10.64 26.74
C ARG A 147 -4.14 -10.65 27.71
N ALA A 148 -4.39 -11.15 28.92
CA ALA A 148 -3.45 -11.14 30.04
C ALA A 148 -2.09 -11.72 29.63
N GLY A 149 -1.10 -10.84 29.42
CA GLY A 149 0.30 -11.19 29.21
C GLY A 149 0.86 -11.02 27.79
N ARG A 150 0.06 -10.68 26.77
CA ARG A 150 0.57 -10.36 25.42
C ARG A 150 0.29 -8.90 25.06
N PRO A 151 1.33 -8.07 24.84
CA PRO A 151 1.12 -6.69 24.38
C PRO A 151 0.61 -6.70 22.94
N ALA A 152 -0.28 -5.75 22.61
CA ALA A 152 -0.58 -5.44 21.22
C ALA A 152 0.72 -5.05 20.50
N GLU A 153 1.01 -5.70 19.38
CA GLU A 153 2.24 -5.51 18.62
C GLU A 153 1.92 -5.04 17.22
N PHE A 154 2.48 -3.90 16.85
CA PHE A 154 2.39 -3.31 15.52
C PHE A 154 3.54 -2.32 15.33
N ILE A 155 3.81 -2.01 14.07
CA ILE A 155 4.72 -0.94 13.66
C ILE A 155 3.89 0.14 12.99
N ARG A 156 3.95 1.37 13.49
CA ARG A 156 3.36 2.53 12.82
C ARG A 156 4.32 2.99 11.74
N VAL A 157 4.01 2.64 10.49
CA VAL A 157 4.91 2.85 9.35
C VAL A 157 4.84 4.28 8.83
N ALA A 158 3.64 4.85 8.78
CA ALA A 158 3.41 6.20 8.30
C ALA A 158 2.12 6.79 8.87
N VAL A 159 1.98 8.10 8.72
CA VAL A 159 0.75 8.84 8.96
C VAL A 159 0.52 9.70 7.72
N GLU A 160 -0.56 9.44 7.01
CA GLU A 160 -0.83 10.05 5.72
C GLU A 160 -2.25 10.61 5.69
N MET A 161 -2.45 11.75 5.03
CA MET A 161 -3.79 12.34 4.89
C MET A 161 -4.58 11.77 3.71
N GLU A 162 -3.90 11.28 2.68
CA GLU A 162 -4.54 10.77 1.47
C GLU A 162 -3.76 9.57 0.88
N PRO A 163 -3.63 8.46 1.62
CA PRO A 163 -3.03 7.25 1.06
C PRO A 163 -3.92 6.71 -0.06
N ARG A 164 -3.34 6.50 -1.24
CA ARG A 164 -3.97 5.86 -2.39
C ARG A 164 -4.06 4.35 -2.20
N ALA A 165 -2.98 3.73 -1.71
CA ALA A 165 -2.96 2.31 -1.43
C ALA A 165 -1.93 1.96 -0.35
N TRP A 166 -2.25 0.92 0.43
CA TRP A 166 -1.38 0.33 1.45
C TRP A 166 -1.59 -1.18 1.43
N GLY A 167 -0.56 -1.96 1.16
CA GLY A 167 -0.69 -3.42 1.18
C GLY A 167 0.38 -4.19 0.42
N PHE A 168 0.20 -5.52 0.41
CA PHE A 168 1.21 -6.47 -0.04
C PHE A 168 1.07 -6.85 -1.51
N SER A 169 2.20 -7.29 -2.08
CA SER A 169 2.21 -8.03 -3.34
C SER A 169 1.59 -9.42 -3.20
N PRO A 170 1.10 -10.03 -4.30
CA PRO A 170 0.61 -11.40 -4.32
C PRO A 170 1.61 -12.46 -3.82
N THR A 171 2.92 -12.20 -3.93
CA THR A 171 3.96 -13.11 -3.41
C THR A 171 4.15 -12.94 -1.90
N GLY A 172 3.68 -11.83 -1.33
CA GLY A 172 3.88 -11.42 0.05
C GLY A 172 5.30 -10.93 0.35
N LYS A 173 6.14 -10.68 -0.66
CA LYS A 173 7.54 -10.25 -0.47
C LYS A 173 7.72 -8.73 -0.56
N SER A 174 6.74 -8.03 -1.10
CA SER A 174 6.72 -6.57 -1.18
C SER A 174 5.51 -5.99 -0.47
N LEU A 175 5.70 -4.81 0.10
CA LEU A 175 4.71 -3.99 0.78
C LEU A 175 4.89 -2.57 0.27
N ILE A 176 3.81 -1.92 -0.14
CA ILE A 176 3.88 -0.57 -0.69
C ILE A 176 2.98 0.38 0.07
N LEU A 177 3.41 1.63 0.12
CA LEU A 177 2.61 2.81 0.47
C LEU A 177 2.59 3.72 -0.75
N ALA A 178 1.41 3.91 -1.35
CA ALA A 178 1.18 4.88 -2.40
C ALA A 178 0.38 6.06 -1.84
N THR A 179 0.84 7.28 -2.10
CA THR A 179 0.12 8.55 -1.86
C THR A 179 -0.15 9.23 -3.19
N SER A 180 -0.74 10.42 -3.19
CA SER A 180 -0.92 11.21 -4.42
C SER A 180 0.38 11.73 -5.05
N SER A 181 1.50 11.69 -4.32
CA SER A 181 2.80 12.24 -4.76
C SER A 181 3.93 11.22 -4.79
N ASP A 182 3.80 10.08 -4.12
CA ASP A 182 4.92 9.17 -3.91
C ASP A 182 4.46 7.70 -3.89
N VAL A 183 5.40 6.81 -4.23
CA VAL A 183 5.30 5.39 -3.90
C VAL A 183 6.54 4.98 -3.09
N THR A 184 6.31 4.54 -1.86
CA THR A 184 7.32 3.95 -0.99
C THR A 184 7.23 2.43 -1.06
N ILE A 185 8.37 1.78 -1.27
CA ILE A 185 8.49 0.34 -1.47
C ILE A 185 9.30 -0.25 -0.32
N PHE A 186 8.71 -1.22 0.36
CA PHE A 186 9.37 -2.12 1.29
C PHE A 186 9.40 -3.52 0.68
N SER A 187 10.46 -4.26 0.97
CA SER A 187 10.52 -5.68 0.62
C SER A 187 11.25 -6.45 1.70
N ARG A 188 11.07 -7.76 1.67
CA ARG A 188 11.82 -8.70 2.51
C ARG A 188 12.51 -9.73 1.63
N THR A 189 13.72 -10.11 2.03
CA THR A 189 14.36 -11.31 1.48
C THR A 189 13.67 -12.51 2.11
N GLY A 190 13.19 -13.44 1.26
CA GLY A 190 12.61 -14.70 1.72
C GLY A 190 13.63 -15.64 2.32
#